data_AF-A0A6P0SVQ4-F1
#
_entry.id   AF-A0A6P0SVQ4-F1
#
_cell.length_a   1.000
_cell.length_b   1.000
_cell.length_c   1.000
_cell.angle_alpha   90.00
_cell.angle_beta   90.00
_cell.angle_gamma   90.00
#
_symmetry.space_group_name_H-M   'P 1'
#
loop_
_entity.id
_entity.type
_entity.pdbx_description
1 polymer ?
#
loop_
_entity_poly.entity_id
_entity_poly.type
_entity_poly.pdbx_seq_one_letter_code
_entity_poly.pdbx_strand_id
1 'polypeptide(L)'
;MSAITIKDIKVDSLSVEERYALDILVNLPVPQVSKLQELMELEVEDVISSIIIQNFIELCQECGLDLSEAGVNKFKDANKLGNTGAVRGIIGPQTAQFYFDAIINQVTPELPPGTDRNINQAGLDLVKEFEGLHKRCPDGRVKAYIDPVGIPTIGWGHTAGVRIGDIITVEQAEKLLRQDLESS
;
A
#
# COMPACT_ATOMS: atom_id res chain seq x y z
N MET A 1 -15.62 16.29 8.22
CA MET A 1 -16.10 15.71 6.96
C MET A 1 -16.00 16.79 5.91
N SER A 2 -14.81 17.05 5.38
CA SER A 2 -14.66 17.91 4.21
C SER A 2 -15.27 17.16 3.03
N ALA A 3 -16.19 17.79 2.32
CA ALA A 3 -16.75 17.24 1.09
C ALA A 3 -16.07 17.96 -0.08
N ILE A 4 -15.66 17.21 -1.10
CA ILE A 4 -15.11 17.79 -2.31
C ILE A 4 -16.19 18.66 -2.96
N THR A 5 -15.84 19.90 -3.27
CA THR A 5 -16.73 20.86 -3.92
C THR A 5 -16.35 21.00 -5.39
N ILE A 6 -17.33 21.09 -6.28
CA ILE A 6 -17.09 21.34 -7.71
C ILE A 6 -17.24 22.84 -7.97
N LYS A 7 -16.26 23.47 -8.62
CA LYS A 7 -16.29 24.90 -8.93
C LYS A 7 -15.88 25.17 -10.37
N ASP A 8 -16.57 26.11 -11.02
CA ASP A 8 -16.27 26.59 -12.37
C ASP A 8 -16.33 25.51 -13.48
N ILE A 9 -17.12 24.44 -13.26
CA ILE A 9 -17.31 23.36 -14.22
C ILE A 9 -18.68 23.50 -14.91
N LYS A 10 -18.65 23.62 -16.23
CA LYS A 10 -19.85 23.49 -17.08
C LYS A 10 -20.01 22.03 -17.49
N VAL A 11 -20.77 21.28 -16.69
CA VAL A 11 -20.97 19.83 -16.86
C VAL A 11 -21.49 19.47 -18.27
N ASP A 12 -22.30 20.34 -18.88
CA ASP A 12 -22.89 20.12 -20.21
C ASP A 12 -21.90 20.31 -21.38
N SER A 13 -20.73 20.91 -21.13
CA SER A 13 -19.71 21.15 -22.16
C SER A 13 -18.47 20.28 -22.00
N LEU A 14 -18.48 19.34 -21.05
CA LEU A 14 -17.36 18.42 -20.85
C LEU A 14 -17.31 17.41 -22.00
N SER A 15 -16.10 17.21 -22.53
CA SER A 15 -15.77 16.06 -23.34
C SER A 15 -15.95 14.76 -22.57
N VAL A 16 -15.95 13.63 -23.28
CA VAL A 16 -16.09 12.30 -22.67
C VAL A 16 -14.96 12.03 -21.68
N GLU A 17 -13.73 12.41 -22.01
CA GLU A 17 -12.54 12.22 -21.16
C GLU A 17 -12.61 13.08 -19.90
N GLU A 18 -12.99 14.35 -20.03
CA GLU A 18 -13.19 15.26 -18.89
C GLU A 18 -14.29 14.77 -17.95
N ARG A 19 -15.34 14.16 -18.50
CA ARG A 19 -16.41 13.55 -17.69
C ARG A 19 -15.89 12.35 -16.90
N TYR A 20 -15.09 11.48 -17.52
CA TYR A 20 -14.49 10.36 -16.80
C TYR A 20 -13.48 10.80 -15.75
N ALA A 21 -12.65 11.78 -16.06
CA ALA A 21 -11.75 12.40 -15.10
C ALA A 21 -12.50 12.97 -13.88
N LEU A 22 -13.57 13.73 -14.13
CA LEU A 22 -14.44 14.24 -13.06
C LEU A 22 -15.07 13.11 -12.25
N ASP A 23 -15.63 12.10 -12.91
CA ASP A 23 -16.27 10.97 -12.22
C ASP A 23 -15.25 10.20 -11.37
N ILE A 24 -14.01 10.02 -11.81
CA ILE A 24 -12.94 9.40 -11.01
C ILE A 24 -12.69 10.27 -9.77
N LEU A 25 -12.39 11.55 -9.94
CA LEU A 25 -12.02 12.45 -8.84
C LEU A 25 -13.13 12.58 -7.79
N VAL A 26 -14.40 12.67 -8.19
CA VAL A 26 -15.55 12.79 -7.28
C VAL A 26 -15.82 11.50 -6.50
N ASN A 27 -15.47 10.34 -7.07
CA ASN A 27 -15.66 9.04 -6.42
C ASN A 27 -14.48 8.65 -5.51
N LEU A 28 -13.43 9.46 -5.41
CA LEU A 28 -12.28 9.25 -4.51
C LEU A 28 -12.48 9.96 -3.16
N PRO A 29 -11.96 9.39 -2.05
CA PRO A 29 -11.84 10.08 -0.77
C PRO A 29 -10.98 11.34 -0.86
N VAL A 30 -11.32 12.37 -0.07
CA VAL A 30 -10.59 13.66 -0.03
C VAL A 30 -9.06 13.48 0.09
N PRO A 31 -8.52 12.63 0.99
CA PRO A 31 -7.07 12.46 1.10
C PRO A 31 -6.41 11.94 -0.18
N GLN A 32 -7.11 11.11 -0.97
CA GLN A 32 -6.58 10.60 -2.23
C GLN A 32 -6.61 11.68 -3.32
N VAL A 33 -7.64 12.53 -3.33
CA VAL A 33 -7.72 13.67 -4.24
C VAL A 33 -6.65 14.72 -3.91
N SER A 34 -6.41 15.01 -2.63
CA SER A 34 -5.28 15.83 -2.18
C SER A 34 -3.96 15.24 -2.66
N LYS A 35 -3.80 13.92 -2.56
CA LYS A 35 -2.58 13.26 -3.03
C LYS A 35 -2.37 13.38 -4.54
N LEU A 36 -3.43 13.23 -5.34
CA LEU A 36 -3.36 13.46 -6.79
C LEU A 36 -2.98 14.91 -7.11
N GLN A 37 -3.51 15.90 -6.37
CA GLN A 37 -3.15 17.31 -6.56
C GLN A 37 -1.66 17.57 -6.27
N GLU A 38 -1.10 16.95 -5.21
CA GLU A 38 0.34 17.00 -4.96
C GLU A 38 1.16 16.43 -6.11
N LEU A 39 0.73 15.30 -6.70
CA LEU A 39 1.43 14.67 -7.83
C LEU A 39 1.37 15.52 -9.11
N MET A 40 0.31 16.30 -9.28
CA MET A 40 0.16 17.27 -10.36
C MET A 40 0.85 18.62 -10.06
N GLU A 41 1.59 18.74 -8.96
CA GLU A 41 2.24 19.97 -8.50
C GLU A 41 1.26 21.15 -8.32
N LEU A 42 0.00 20.86 -7.96
CA LEU A 42 -1.05 21.85 -7.73
C LEU A 42 -1.18 22.20 -6.24
N GLU A 43 -1.74 23.38 -5.96
CA GLU A 43 -2.15 23.73 -4.60
C GLU A 43 -3.27 22.79 -4.15
N VAL A 44 -3.09 22.18 -2.97
CA VAL A 44 -4.05 21.22 -2.42
C VAL A 44 -5.30 21.96 -1.93
N GLU A 45 -6.40 21.80 -2.64
CA GLU A 45 -7.70 22.35 -2.31
C GLU A 45 -8.78 21.27 -2.26
N ASP A 46 -9.80 21.48 -1.42
CA ASP A 46 -11.01 20.62 -1.40
C ASP A 46 -11.97 20.94 -2.56
N VAL A 47 -11.46 21.50 -3.66
CA VAL A 47 -12.24 22.00 -4.81
C VAL A 47 -11.74 21.35 -6.09
N ILE A 48 -12.64 20.75 -6.89
CA ILE A 48 -12.33 20.31 -8.26
C ILE A 48 -12.71 21.41 -9.24
N SER A 49 -11.73 21.90 -10.00
CA SER A 49 -11.87 22.87 -11.08
C SER A 49 -11.56 22.24 -12.44
N SER A 50 -11.86 22.95 -13.53
CA SER A 50 -11.48 22.51 -14.88
C SER A 50 -9.96 22.33 -15.04
N ILE A 51 -9.16 23.12 -14.35
CA ILE A 51 -7.69 23.01 -14.36
C ILE A 51 -7.26 21.65 -13.77
N ILE A 52 -7.84 21.26 -12.64
CA ILE A 52 -7.54 19.97 -12.00
C ILE A 52 -7.94 18.81 -12.91
N ILE A 53 -9.08 18.91 -13.60
CA ILE A 53 -9.49 17.89 -14.58
C ILE A 53 -8.47 17.74 -15.70
N GLN A 54 -8.04 18.86 -16.29
CA GLN A 54 -7.10 18.83 -17.41
C GLN A 54 -5.74 18.27 -17.01
N ASN A 55 -5.19 18.71 -15.86
CA ASN A 55 -3.95 18.16 -15.32
C ASN A 55 -4.10 16.67 -14.97
N PHE A 56 -5.27 16.24 -14.48
CA PHE A 56 -5.50 14.84 -14.17
C PHE A 56 -5.56 13.97 -15.43
N ILE A 57 -6.13 14.47 -16.53
CA ILE A 57 -6.10 13.78 -17.82
C ILE A 57 -4.65 13.63 -18.31
N GLU A 58 -3.86 14.70 -18.23
CA GLU A 58 -2.44 14.68 -18.60
C GLU A 58 -1.67 13.64 -17.75
N LEU A 59 -1.86 13.65 -16.42
CA LEU A 59 -1.27 12.66 -15.52
C LEU A 59 -1.67 11.22 -15.89
N CYS A 60 -2.95 10.99 -16.21
CA CYS A 60 -3.41 9.68 -16.68
C CYS A 60 -2.69 9.26 -17.96
N GLN A 61 -2.56 10.16 -18.94
CA GLN A 61 -1.87 9.88 -20.20
C GLN A 61 -0.38 9.58 -19.98
N GLU A 62 0.29 10.28 -19.08
CA GLU A 62 1.68 9.99 -18.68
C GLU A 62 1.81 8.61 -18.03
N CYS A 63 0.79 8.19 -17.28
CA CYS A 63 0.67 6.83 -16.75
C CYS A 63 0.21 5.80 -17.82
N GLY A 64 -0.03 6.20 -19.08
CA GLY A 64 -0.55 5.30 -20.10
C GLY A 64 -1.98 4.82 -19.84
N LEU A 65 -2.74 5.56 -19.03
CA LEU A 65 -4.16 5.36 -18.76
C LEU A 65 -4.97 6.19 -19.75
N ASP A 66 -5.71 5.49 -20.60
CA ASP A 66 -6.59 6.08 -21.62
C ASP A 66 -7.99 6.32 -21.04
N LEU A 67 -8.37 7.59 -20.92
CA LEU A 67 -9.69 8.00 -20.43
C LEU A 67 -10.74 8.11 -21.54
N SER A 68 -10.46 7.68 -22.77
CA SER A 68 -11.51 7.54 -23.80
C SER A 68 -12.50 6.44 -23.39
N GLU A 69 -13.70 6.42 -24.00
CA GLU A 69 -14.68 5.35 -23.73
C GLU A 69 -14.09 3.95 -24.00
N ALA A 70 -13.25 3.81 -25.03
CA ALA A 70 -12.56 2.56 -25.34
C ALA A 70 -11.51 2.21 -24.27
N GLY A 71 -10.73 3.19 -23.84
CA GLY A 71 -9.72 3.04 -22.79
C GLY A 71 -10.32 2.64 -21.45
N VAL A 72 -11.37 3.34 -21.02
CA VAL A 72 -12.11 3.03 -19.79
C VAL A 72 -12.70 1.63 -19.83
N ASN A 73 -13.34 1.26 -20.95
CA ASN A 73 -13.89 -0.08 -21.11
C ASN A 73 -12.79 -1.15 -20.99
N LYS A 74 -11.65 -0.94 -21.67
CA LYS A 74 -10.49 -1.83 -21.62
C LYS A 74 -9.90 -1.94 -20.22
N PHE A 75 -9.76 -0.82 -19.50
CA PHE A 75 -9.25 -0.78 -18.14
C PHE A 75 -10.16 -1.56 -17.18
N LYS A 76 -11.48 -1.36 -17.29
CA LYS A 76 -12.45 -2.09 -16.47
C LYS A 76 -12.45 -3.59 -16.76
N ASP A 77 -12.31 -3.99 -18.03
CA ASP A 77 -12.24 -5.40 -18.43
C ASP A 77 -10.94 -6.05 -17.90
N ALA A 78 -9.80 -5.38 -18.02
CA ALA A 78 -8.51 -5.85 -17.52
C ALA A 78 -8.52 -6.07 -15.99
N ASN A 79 -9.24 -5.20 -15.26
CA ASN A 79 -9.34 -5.24 -13.80
C ASN A 79 -10.60 -5.95 -13.27
N LYS A 80 -11.41 -6.57 -14.14
CA LYS A 80 -12.65 -7.29 -13.78
C LYS A 80 -13.66 -6.45 -13.00
N LEU A 81 -13.74 -5.15 -13.30
CA LEU A 81 -14.53 -4.15 -12.56
C LEU A 81 -16.02 -4.10 -12.94
N GLY A 82 -16.50 -5.06 -13.72
CA GLY A 82 -17.88 -5.08 -14.20
C GLY A 82 -18.17 -3.94 -15.20
N ASN A 83 -18.35 -4.29 -16.46
CA ASN A 83 -18.56 -3.29 -17.52
C ASN A 83 -19.59 -3.76 -18.55
N THR A 84 -20.80 -4.10 -18.10
CA THR A 84 -21.84 -4.67 -18.96
C THR A 84 -23.18 -3.96 -18.78
N GLY A 85 -24.02 -4.03 -19.81
CA GLY A 85 -25.41 -3.54 -19.76
C GLY A 85 -25.53 -2.07 -19.34
N ALA A 86 -26.45 -1.79 -18.41
CA ALA A 86 -26.79 -0.43 -17.96
C ALA A 86 -25.70 0.28 -17.17
N VAL A 87 -24.66 -0.43 -16.71
CA VAL A 87 -23.53 0.15 -15.94
C VAL A 87 -22.25 0.27 -16.76
N ARG A 88 -22.34 0.07 -18.08
CA ARG A 88 -21.21 0.23 -19.00
C ARG A 88 -20.74 1.68 -18.99
N GLY A 89 -19.43 1.87 -18.88
CA GLY A 89 -18.82 3.19 -18.80
C GLY A 89 -19.01 3.93 -17.48
N ILE A 90 -19.90 3.50 -16.56
CA ILE A 90 -20.05 4.18 -15.28
C ILE A 90 -18.78 3.98 -14.43
N ILE A 91 -18.23 5.08 -13.92
CA ILE A 91 -17.16 5.08 -12.93
C ILE A 91 -17.80 5.20 -11.54
N GLY A 92 -17.65 4.16 -10.73
CA GLY A 92 -18.03 4.19 -9.31
C GLY A 92 -16.79 4.21 -8.40
N PRO A 93 -16.99 4.22 -7.07
CA PRO A 93 -15.91 4.28 -6.08
C PRO A 93 -14.84 3.20 -6.27
N GLN A 94 -15.26 1.98 -6.60
CA GLN A 94 -14.31 0.89 -6.86
C GLN A 94 -13.48 1.15 -8.12
N THR A 95 -14.10 1.61 -9.21
CA THR A 95 -13.36 1.91 -10.44
C THR A 95 -12.41 3.07 -10.24
N ALA A 96 -12.85 4.12 -9.55
CA ALA A 96 -12.02 5.27 -9.20
C ALA A 96 -10.80 4.84 -8.38
N GLN A 97 -10.97 3.98 -7.36
CA GLN A 97 -9.87 3.46 -6.56
C GLN A 97 -8.82 2.74 -7.42
N PHE A 98 -9.23 1.92 -8.38
CA PHE A 98 -8.29 1.24 -9.26
C PHE A 98 -7.50 2.21 -10.16
N TYR A 99 -8.11 3.31 -10.61
CA TYR A 99 -7.39 4.36 -11.32
C TYR A 99 -6.35 5.04 -10.42
N PHE A 100 -6.73 5.38 -9.19
CA PHE A 100 -5.80 5.93 -8.22
C PHE A 100 -4.62 4.98 -7.99
N ASP A 101 -4.89 3.70 -7.70
CA ASP A 101 -3.85 2.70 -7.47
C ASP A 101 -2.91 2.54 -8.68
N ALA A 102 -3.46 2.56 -9.91
CA ALA A 102 -2.66 2.48 -11.13
C ALA A 102 -1.72 3.68 -11.28
N ILE A 103 -2.22 4.90 -11.02
CA ILE A 103 -1.41 6.13 -11.07
C ILE A 103 -0.32 6.09 -10.00
N ILE A 104 -0.69 5.81 -8.75
CA ILE A 104 0.25 5.75 -7.63
C ILE A 104 1.38 4.76 -7.93
N ASN A 105 1.05 3.52 -8.35
CA ASN A 105 2.05 2.48 -8.63
C ASN A 105 3.04 2.86 -9.75
N GLN A 106 2.65 3.78 -10.64
CA GLN A 106 3.46 4.17 -11.79
C GLN A 106 4.31 5.41 -11.54
N VAL A 107 3.75 6.42 -10.86
CA VAL A 107 4.43 7.69 -10.54
C VAL A 107 5.34 7.53 -9.32
N THR A 108 4.85 6.79 -8.33
CA THR A 108 5.62 6.36 -7.17
C THR A 108 5.62 4.85 -7.17
N PRO A 109 6.58 4.19 -7.86
CA PRO A 109 6.82 2.77 -7.65
C PRO A 109 7.41 2.59 -6.24
N GLU A 110 6.61 2.92 -5.21
CA GLU A 110 6.80 2.39 -3.88
C GLU A 110 6.58 0.88 -4.02
N LEU A 111 7.59 0.13 -3.56
CA LEU A 111 7.41 -1.29 -3.28
C LEU A 111 6.09 -1.47 -2.53
N PRO A 112 5.30 -2.49 -2.89
CA PRO A 112 3.94 -2.66 -2.41
C PRO A 112 3.88 -2.47 -0.89
N PRO A 113 2.91 -1.71 -0.35
CA PRO A 113 2.73 -1.59 1.09
C PRO A 113 2.35 -2.98 1.62
N GLY A 114 3.36 -3.70 2.11
CA GLY A 114 3.25 -5.11 2.48
C GLY A 114 4.54 -5.93 2.48
N THR A 115 5.69 -5.38 2.09
CA THR A 115 6.98 -6.11 2.11
C THR A 115 8.18 -5.28 2.57
N ASP A 116 7.97 -4.39 3.53
CA ASP A 116 9.05 -4.02 4.45
C ASP A 116 8.59 -4.35 5.85
N ARG A 117 9.02 -5.52 6.35
CA ARG A 117 8.81 -5.92 7.74
C ARG A 117 9.79 -5.22 8.66
N ASN A 118 9.90 -3.90 8.50
CA ASN A 118 10.59 -3.04 9.44
C ASN A 118 9.71 -2.92 10.68
N ILE A 119 9.81 -3.92 11.56
CA ILE A 119 9.19 -3.87 12.87
C ILE A 119 9.87 -2.75 13.67
N ASN A 120 9.08 -1.80 14.18
CA ASN A 120 9.61 -0.80 15.08
C ASN A 120 9.96 -1.45 16.44
N GLN A 121 10.74 -0.75 17.28
CA GLN A 121 11.19 -1.31 18.56
C GLN A 121 10.03 -1.78 19.46
N ALA A 122 8.92 -1.03 19.46
CA ALA A 122 7.73 -1.40 20.25
C ALA A 122 7.09 -2.72 19.77
N GLY A 123 7.00 -2.95 18.46
CA GLY A 123 6.54 -4.21 17.91
C GLY A 123 7.49 -5.35 18.23
N LEU A 124 8.80 -5.10 18.17
CA LEU A 124 9.83 -6.09 18.50
C LEU A 124 9.73 -6.50 19.97
N ASP A 125 9.51 -5.54 20.86
CA ASP A 125 9.36 -5.80 22.30
C ASP A 125 8.09 -6.59 22.61
N LEU A 126 7.01 -6.35 21.86
CA LEU A 126 5.78 -7.13 21.96
C LEU A 126 6.00 -8.60 21.56
N VAL A 127 6.70 -8.86 20.46
CA VAL A 127 7.05 -10.24 20.03
C VAL A 127 7.92 -10.93 21.09
N LYS A 128 8.90 -10.22 21.64
CA LYS A 128 9.76 -10.76 22.70
C LYS A 128 8.97 -11.15 23.96
N GLU A 129 7.91 -10.40 24.28
CA GLU A 129 7.02 -10.68 25.42
C GLU A 129 6.17 -11.94 25.18
N PHE A 130 5.60 -12.10 23.99
CA PHE A 130 4.78 -13.26 23.63
C PHE A 130 5.59 -14.56 23.48
N GLU A 131 6.78 -14.48 22.88
CA GLU A 131 7.65 -15.64 22.65
C GLU A 131 8.41 -16.05 23.92
N GLY A 132 8.88 -15.07 24.70
CA GLY A 132 9.73 -15.29 25.87
C GLY A 132 11.16 -15.75 25.50
N LEU A 133 12.15 -15.36 26.30
CA LEU A 133 13.54 -15.76 26.08
C LEU A 133 13.83 -17.09 26.79
N HIS A 134 13.93 -18.17 26.02
CA HIS A 134 14.15 -19.52 26.56
C HIS A 134 15.62 -19.79 26.92
N LYS A 135 15.84 -20.54 28.01
CA LYS A 135 17.15 -21.07 28.47
C LYS A 135 18.27 -20.03 28.63
N ARG A 136 17.99 -18.99 29.41
CA ARG A 136 19.01 -18.03 29.86
C ARG A 136 19.96 -18.69 30.88
N CYS A 137 21.27 -18.55 30.66
CA CYS A 137 22.32 -18.98 31.55
C CYS A 137 22.49 -17.99 32.74
N PRO A 138 23.10 -18.41 33.87
CA PRO A 138 23.35 -17.53 35.02
C PRO A 138 24.21 -16.31 34.70
N ASP A 139 25.03 -16.41 33.65
CA ASP A 139 25.88 -15.33 33.15
C ASP A 139 25.17 -14.40 32.15
N GLY A 140 23.86 -14.57 31.96
CA GLY A 140 23.03 -13.73 31.10
C GLY A 140 22.99 -14.13 29.62
N ARG A 141 23.78 -15.13 29.20
CA ARG A 141 23.79 -15.64 27.82
C ARG A 141 22.61 -16.57 27.54
N VAL A 142 22.36 -16.88 26.27
CA VAL A 142 21.24 -17.71 25.81
C VAL A 142 21.79 -18.98 25.18
N LYS A 143 21.30 -20.14 25.61
CA LYS A 143 21.75 -21.44 25.11
C LYS A 143 20.70 -22.08 24.20
N ALA A 144 21.16 -22.73 23.13
CA ALA A 144 20.30 -23.55 22.27
C ALA A 144 19.63 -24.69 23.05
N TYR A 145 18.39 -24.99 22.69
CA TYR A 145 17.57 -26.02 23.29
C TYR A 145 16.81 -26.81 22.22
N ILE A 146 16.31 -27.99 22.57
CA ILE A 146 15.40 -28.75 21.73
C ILE A 146 13.98 -28.31 22.08
N ASP A 147 13.25 -27.82 21.08
CA ASP A 147 11.84 -27.48 21.23
C ASP A 147 10.95 -28.74 21.36
N PRO A 148 9.65 -28.60 21.67
CA PRO A 148 8.75 -29.75 21.81
C PRO A 148 8.61 -30.62 20.54
N VAL A 149 8.93 -30.09 19.36
CA VAL A 149 8.85 -30.82 18.08
C VAL A 149 10.20 -31.42 17.67
N GLY A 150 11.24 -31.29 18.49
CA GLY A 150 12.54 -31.93 18.30
C GLY A 150 13.57 -31.08 17.53
N ILE A 151 13.28 -29.81 17.26
CA ILE A 151 14.14 -28.92 16.47
C ILE A 151 15.09 -28.15 17.40
N PRO A 152 16.38 -28.03 17.06
CA PRO A 152 17.29 -27.13 17.75
C PRO A 152 16.88 -25.66 17.55
N THR A 153 16.59 -24.99 18.67
CA THR A 153 16.07 -23.62 18.72
C THR A 153 16.90 -22.78 19.68
N ILE A 154 17.13 -21.50 19.38
CA ILE A 154 17.87 -20.56 20.23
C ILE A 154 17.22 -19.17 20.22
N GLY A 155 17.33 -18.43 21.32
CA GLY A 155 16.76 -17.07 21.40
C GLY A 155 15.24 -17.08 21.39
N TRP A 156 14.66 -16.20 20.59
CA TRP A 156 13.22 -16.06 20.35
C TRP A 156 12.79 -16.87 19.11
N GLY A 157 12.88 -18.20 19.20
CA GLY A 157 12.33 -19.09 18.18
C GLY A 157 13.20 -19.36 16.94
N HIS A 158 14.44 -18.88 16.90
CA HIS A 158 15.33 -19.08 15.74
C HIS A 158 15.80 -20.54 15.63
N THR A 159 15.67 -21.15 14.45
CA THR A 159 16.02 -22.57 14.19
C THR A 159 17.05 -22.78 13.09
N ALA A 160 17.27 -21.77 12.23
CA ALA A 160 18.10 -21.93 11.04
C ALA A 160 19.58 -22.09 11.42
N GLY A 161 20.16 -23.26 11.14
CA GLY A 161 21.59 -23.52 11.37
C GLY A 161 21.99 -23.68 12.85
N VAL A 162 21.01 -23.72 13.77
CA VAL A 162 21.25 -23.87 15.21
C VAL A 162 21.72 -25.28 15.56
N ARG A 163 22.70 -25.38 16.44
CA ARG A 163 23.21 -26.65 16.97
C ARG A 163 23.08 -26.70 18.49
N ILE A 164 22.81 -27.90 19.01
CA ILE A 164 22.79 -28.10 20.45
C ILE A 164 24.19 -27.90 21.02
N GLY A 165 24.29 -26.97 21.99
CA GLY A 165 25.55 -26.52 22.55
C GLY A 165 25.87 -25.07 22.23
N ASP A 166 25.19 -24.47 21.24
CA ASP A 166 25.40 -23.07 20.88
C ASP A 166 24.99 -22.15 22.04
N ILE A 167 25.79 -21.09 22.24
CA ILE A 167 25.55 -20.06 23.24
C ILE A 167 25.77 -18.71 22.58
N ILE A 168 24.77 -17.83 22.67
CA ILE A 168 24.78 -16.48 22.10
C ILE A 168 24.49 -15.44 23.19
N THR A 169 24.85 -14.18 22.94
CA THR A 169 24.41 -13.06 23.78
C THR A 169 22.97 -12.66 23.47
N VAL A 170 22.36 -11.85 24.33
CA VAL A 170 20.99 -11.35 24.12
C VAL A 170 20.92 -10.47 22.87
N GLU A 171 21.95 -9.67 22.62
CA GLU A 171 22.05 -8.79 21.44
C GLU A 171 22.14 -9.62 20.15
N GLN A 172 22.87 -10.74 20.20
CA GLN A 172 22.91 -11.69 19.08
C GLN A 172 21.56 -12.37 18.86
N ALA A 173 20.86 -12.77 19.93
CA ALA A 173 19.51 -13.30 19.84
C ALA A 173 18.53 -12.28 19.24
N GLU A 174 18.69 -10.99 19.56
CA GLU A 174 17.83 -9.93 19.02
C GLU A 174 18.10 -9.71 17.53
N LYS A 175 19.36 -9.78 17.12
CA LYS A 175 19.74 -9.70 15.71
C LYS A 175 19.11 -10.86 14.91
N LEU A 176 19.15 -12.08 15.44
CA LEU A 176 18.52 -13.25 14.80
C LEU A 176 17.00 -13.07 14.68
N LEU A 177 16.34 -12.59 15.75
CA LEU A 177 14.91 -12.30 15.71
C LEU A 177 14.54 -11.27 14.64
N ARG A 178 15.33 -10.19 14.51
CA ARG A 178 15.10 -9.19 13.44
C ARG A 178 15.26 -9.80 12.06
N GLN A 179 16.30 -10.61 11.85
CA GLN A 179 16.53 -11.31 10.58
C GLN A 179 15.37 -12.25 10.22
N ASP A 180 14.85 -13.00 11.19
CA ASP A 180 13.72 -13.91 10.97
C ASP A 180 12.43 -13.16 10.64
N LEU A 181 12.20 -12.02 11.28
CA LEU A 181 11.05 -11.15 10.99
C LEU A 181 11.16 -10.51 9.60
N GLU A 182 12.36 -10.09 9.18
CA GLU A 182 12.63 -9.56 7.84
C GLU A 182 12.48 -10.65 6.74
N SER A 183 12.80 -11.91 7.06
CA SER A 183 12.92 -12.99 6.06
C SER A 183 11.68 -13.90 5.93
N SER A 184 10.69 -13.80 6.82
CA SER A 184 9.47 -14.63 6.78
C SER A 184 8.46 -14.15 5.74
#